data_AF-A0A8J5L692-F1
#
_entry.id   AF-A0A8J5L692-F1
#
_cell.length_a   1.000
_cell.length_b   1.000
_cell.length_c   1.000
_cell.angle_alpha   90.00
_cell.angle_beta   90.00
_cell.angle_gamma   90.00
#
_symmetry.space_group_name_H-M   'P 1'
#
loop_
_entity.id
_entity.type
_entity.pdbx_description
1 polymer ?
#
loop_
_entity_poly.entity_id
_entity_poly.type
_entity_poly.pdbx_seq_one_letter_code
_entity_poly.pdbx_strand_id
1 'polypeptide(L)'
;MRGSLEKLIAGSLSVAGRWQNQQLRRLNIHEYQGAELMSKYGINVPKGVAVASVEEVKEAVKSVFPNDKEIVVKSQILAGGRGLGTFKSGLKGGVHIVKTEEVPDVAGKMLGQILVTKQTGPQGKIVSKVYLCKKLSLVNEMYFAITLDRKTAGPVCFQC
;
A
#
# COMPACT_ATOMS: atom_id res chain seq x y z
N MET A 1 -60.05 -22.36 3.17
CA MET A 1 -58.74 -22.93 3.52
C MET A 1 -57.69 -22.80 2.39
N ARG A 2 -57.64 -21.68 1.64
CA ARG A 2 -56.63 -21.49 0.57
C ARG A 2 -55.49 -20.51 0.93
N GLY A 3 -55.61 -19.74 2.01
CA GLY A 3 -54.59 -18.77 2.44
C GLY A 3 -53.46 -19.33 3.32
N SER A 4 -53.54 -20.60 3.74
CA SER A 4 -52.54 -21.20 4.63
C SER A 4 -51.44 -21.98 3.89
N LEU A 5 -51.67 -22.32 2.61
CA LEU A 5 -50.75 -23.11 1.78
C LEU A 5 -49.73 -22.23 1.05
N GLU A 6 -50.07 -21.01 0.66
CA GLU A 6 -49.10 -20.08 0.05
C GLU A 6 -48.04 -19.58 1.03
N LYS A 7 -48.40 -19.43 2.32
CA LYS A 7 -47.43 -19.06 3.37
C LYS A 7 -46.43 -20.17 3.71
N LEU A 8 -46.80 -21.43 3.50
CA LEU A 8 -45.90 -22.57 3.70
C LEU A 8 -44.91 -22.75 2.55
N ILE A 9 -45.28 -22.36 1.32
CA ILE A 9 -44.38 -22.41 0.16
C ILE A 9 -43.43 -21.20 0.15
N ALA A 10 -43.87 -20.03 0.62
CA ALA A 10 -42.99 -18.86 0.78
C ALA A 10 -41.96 -19.03 1.92
N GLY A 11 -42.22 -19.91 2.89
CA GLY A 11 -41.33 -20.17 4.03
C GLY A 11 -40.20 -21.17 3.75
N SER A 12 -40.33 -22.03 2.73
CA SER A 12 -39.39 -23.14 2.50
C SER A 12 -38.30 -22.87 1.47
N LEU A 13 -38.31 -21.71 0.80
CA LEU A 13 -37.22 -21.27 -0.08
C LEU A 13 -36.12 -20.47 0.64
N SER A 14 -36.20 -20.33 1.96
CA SER A 14 -35.12 -19.75 2.77
C SER A 14 -33.97 -20.74 3.04
N VAL A 15 -34.13 -22.03 2.70
CA VAL A 15 -33.10 -23.08 2.83
C VAL A 15 -32.25 -23.16 1.55
N ALA A 16 -31.69 -22.03 1.16
CA ALA A 16 -30.48 -21.93 0.37
C ALA A 16 -29.88 -20.57 0.67
N GLY A 17 -29.69 -20.28 1.96
CA GLY A 17 -28.77 -19.23 2.40
C GLY A 17 -27.46 -19.50 1.69
N ARG A 18 -27.22 -18.75 0.60
CA ARG A 18 -26.03 -18.88 -0.23
C ARG A 18 -24.89 -18.74 0.75
N TRP A 19 -24.14 -19.81 0.91
CA TRP A 19 -22.77 -19.74 1.36
C TRP A 19 -22.04 -18.89 0.31
N GLN A 20 -22.22 -17.57 0.36
CA GLN A 20 -21.24 -16.64 -0.15
C GLN A 20 -20.04 -16.87 0.76
N ASN A 21 -19.26 -17.90 0.45
CA ASN A 21 -17.91 -18.06 0.93
C ASN A 21 -17.25 -16.72 0.66
N GLN A 22 -17.14 -15.93 1.71
CA GLN A 22 -16.65 -14.58 1.61
C GLN A 22 -15.23 -14.73 1.09
N GLN A 23 -14.97 -14.22 -0.12
CA GLN A 23 -13.69 -14.45 -0.78
C GLN A 23 -12.56 -13.99 0.16
N LEU A 24 -11.78 -14.95 0.67
CA LEU A 24 -10.64 -14.66 1.53
C LEU A 24 -9.52 -14.10 0.65
N ARG A 25 -9.32 -12.79 0.72
CA ARG A 25 -8.22 -12.11 0.03
C ARG A 25 -6.96 -12.26 0.89
N ARG A 26 -6.14 -13.26 0.58
CA ARG A 26 -4.88 -13.53 1.30
C ARG A 26 -3.66 -12.80 0.72
N LEU A 27 -3.85 -12.00 -0.32
CA LEU A 27 -2.77 -11.32 -1.02
C LEU A 27 -2.83 -9.82 -0.78
N ASN A 28 -1.74 -9.29 -0.22
CA ASN A 28 -1.42 -7.87 -0.24
C ASN A 28 -0.05 -7.74 -0.90
N ILE A 29 0.09 -6.76 -1.79
CA ILE A 29 1.36 -6.43 -2.43
C ILE A 29 1.90 -5.12 -1.88
N HIS A 30 3.21 -4.92 -2.00
CA HIS A 30 3.86 -3.69 -1.59
C HIS A 30 3.60 -2.55 -2.59
N GLU A 31 3.83 -1.31 -2.15
CA GLU A 31 3.65 -0.11 -2.97
C GLU A 31 4.46 -0.18 -4.27
N TYR A 32 5.72 -0.59 -4.20
CA TYR A 32 6.58 -0.69 -5.39
C TYR A 32 6.06 -1.71 -6.41
N GLN A 33 5.49 -2.84 -5.94
CA GLN A 33 4.92 -3.87 -6.81
C GLN A 33 3.62 -3.40 -7.46
N GLY A 34 2.79 -2.68 -6.69
CA GLY A 34 1.60 -2.03 -7.21
C GLY A 34 1.93 -0.97 -8.26
N ALA A 35 2.94 -0.14 -8.00
CA ALA A 35 3.41 0.87 -8.95
C ALA A 35 3.94 0.24 -10.24
N GLU A 36 4.74 -0.82 -10.14
CA GLU A 36 5.24 -1.56 -11.31
C GLU A 36 4.08 -2.16 -12.12
N LEU A 37 3.10 -2.78 -11.45
CA LEU A 37 1.92 -3.33 -12.12
C LEU A 37 1.12 -2.23 -12.83
N MET A 38 0.84 -1.11 -12.16
CA MET A 38 0.13 0.03 -12.76
C MET A 38 0.88 0.58 -13.99
N SER A 39 2.20 0.72 -13.90
CA SER A 39 3.04 1.19 -15.00
C SER A 39 2.98 0.27 -16.23
N LYS A 40 2.95 -1.06 -16.03
CA LYS A 40 2.81 -2.04 -17.14
C LYS A 40 1.52 -1.86 -17.94
N TYR A 41 0.48 -1.31 -17.34
CA TYR A 41 -0.81 -1.00 -17.99
C TYR A 41 -0.95 0.47 -18.38
N GLY A 42 0.15 1.23 -18.45
CA GLY A 42 0.16 2.61 -18.93
C GLY A 42 -0.35 3.65 -17.92
N ILE A 43 -0.59 3.26 -16.66
CA ILE A 43 -0.95 4.22 -15.61
C ILE A 43 0.31 4.98 -15.21
N ASN A 44 0.22 6.31 -15.20
CA ASN A 44 1.32 7.17 -14.81
C ASN A 44 1.60 7.01 -13.30
N VAL A 45 2.80 6.55 -12.96
CA VAL A 45 3.27 6.39 -11.59
C VAL A 45 4.60 7.14 -11.43
N PRO A 46 4.92 7.67 -10.24
CA PRO A 46 6.22 8.28 -9.99
C PRO A 46 7.34 7.27 -10.28
N LYS A 47 8.38 7.71 -10.99
CA LYS A 47 9.58 6.89 -11.20
C LYS A 47 10.15 6.49 -9.85
N GLY A 48 10.35 5.19 -9.65
CA GLY A 48 10.86 4.67 -8.39
C GLY A 48 11.53 3.31 -8.54
N VAL A 49 12.32 2.96 -7.53
CA VAL A 49 13.05 1.68 -7.44
C VAL A 49 13.07 1.19 -6.00
N ALA A 50 12.82 -0.10 -5.81
CA ALA A 50 12.89 -0.75 -4.52
C ALA A 50 14.27 -1.36 -4.31
N VAL A 51 14.87 -1.10 -3.15
CA VAL A 51 16.22 -1.51 -2.79
C VAL A 51 16.23 -2.16 -1.41
N ALA A 52 17.13 -3.12 -1.21
CA ALA A 52 17.23 -3.94 0.00
C ALA A 52 18.54 -3.71 0.79
N SER A 53 19.53 -3.05 0.19
CA SER A 53 20.83 -2.76 0.83
C SER A 53 21.25 -1.31 0.60
N VAL A 54 22.23 -0.84 1.39
CA VAL A 54 22.77 0.53 1.28
C VAL A 54 23.59 0.67 -0.01
N GLU A 55 24.22 -0.41 -0.47
CA GLU A 55 24.94 -0.47 -1.74
C GLU A 55 23.97 -0.26 -2.92
N GLU A 56 22.86 -1.01 -2.94
CA GLU A 56 21.80 -0.84 -3.94
C GLU A 56 21.22 0.57 -3.91
N VAL A 57 21.09 1.20 -2.73
CA VAL A 57 20.66 2.60 -2.61
C VAL A 57 21.60 3.53 -3.35
N LYS A 58 22.91 3.41 -3.14
CA LYS A 58 23.91 4.27 -3.80
C LYS A 58 23.90 4.10 -5.32
N GLU A 59 23.76 2.87 -5.80
CA GLU A 59 23.65 2.57 -7.23
C GLU A 59 22.35 3.10 -7.83
N ALA A 60 21.22 2.92 -7.14
CA ALA A 60 19.92 3.43 -7.54
C ALA A 60 19.90 4.96 -7.63
N VAL A 61 20.51 5.66 -6.68
CA VAL A 61 20.63 7.12 -6.71
C VAL A 61 21.39 7.57 -7.97
N LYS A 62 22.53 6.94 -8.29
CA LYS A 62 23.33 7.30 -9.47
C LYS A 62 22.65 6.98 -10.80
N SER A 63 21.96 5.84 -10.89
CA SER A 63 21.40 5.34 -12.15
C SER A 63 19.99 5.85 -12.42
N VAL A 64 19.13 5.87 -11.41
CA VAL A 64 17.70 6.18 -11.56
C VAL A 64 17.43 7.68 -11.37
N PHE A 65 18.21 8.34 -10.52
CA PHE A 65 17.99 9.73 -10.09
C PHE A 65 19.21 10.66 -10.27
N PRO A 66 19.95 10.61 -11.41
CA PRO A 66 21.23 11.33 -11.55
C PRO A 66 21.11 12.86 -11.44
N ASN A 67 19.95 13.42 -11.77
CA ASN A 67 19.71 14.87 -11.83
C ASN A 67 18.68 15.36 -10.78
N ASP A 68 18.15 14.47 -9.95
CA ASP A 68 17.17 14.84 -8.94
C ASP A 68 17.91 15.40 -7.70
N LYS A 69 17.45 16.54 -7.18
CA LYS A 69 18.03 17.18 -5.98
C LYS A 69 17.47 16.59 -4.69
N GLU A 70 16.24 16.10 -4.75
CA GLU A 70 15.51 15.53 -3.62
C GLU A 70 14.80 14.26 -4.05
N ILE A 71 14.81 13.26 -3.18
CA ILE A 71 14.25 11.94 -3.39
C ILE A 71 13.38 11.59 -2.19
N VAL A 72 12.30 10.85 -2.44
CA VAL A 72 11.41 10.35 -1.38
C VAL A 72 11.81 8.93 -1.02
N VAL A 73 12.18 8.70 0.24
CA VAL A 73 12.52 7.37 0.80
C VAL A 73 11.32 6.84 1.56
N LYS A 74 10.73 5.73 1.10
CA LYS A 74 9.51 5.14 1.66
C LYS A 74 9.74 3.73 2.16
N SER A 75 9.52 3.49 3.45
CA SER A 75 9.54 2.15 4.05
C SER A 75 8.52 1.22 3.38
N GLN A 76 8.94 0.01 3.03
CA GLN A 76 8.04 -0.99 2.45
C GLN A 76 7.59 -1.98 3.51
N ILE A 77 6.42 -1.73 4.08
CA ILE A 77 5.72 -2.65 4.99
C ILE A 77 4.27 -2.81 4.54
N LEU A 78 3.70 -4.00 4.77
CA LEU A 78 2.26 -4.25 4.54
C LEU A 78 1.44 -3.71 5.72
N ALA A 79 1.41 -2.39 5.84
CA ALA A 79 0.56 -1.62 6.75
C ALA A 79 0.51 -0.15 6.30
N GLY A 80 -0.61 0.51 6.52
CA GLY A 80 -0.78 1.95 6.32
C GLY A 80 -0.25 2.78 7.49
N GLY A 81 -0.36 4.11 7.38
CA GLY A 81 0.05 5.03 8.44
C GLY A 81 1.58 5.19 8.60
N ARG A 82 2.35 4.81 7.58
CA ARG A 82 3.83 4.85 7.60
C ARG A 82 4.38 6.24 7.90
N GLY A 83 3.83 7.30 7.30
CA GLY A 83 4.32 8.67 7.49
C GLY A 83 4.28 9.16 8.94
N LEU A 84 3.31 8.70 9.73
CA LEU A 84 3.17 9.02 11.17
C LEU A 84 3.74 7.91 12.07
N GLY A 85 4.36 6.88 11.50
CA GLY A 85 4.97 5.79 12.26
C GLY A 85 6.27 6.21 12.93
N THR A 86 6.72 5.41 13.88
CA THR A 86 7.99 5.61 14.60
C THR A 86 8.78 4.33 14.59
N PHE A 87 10.06 4.40 14.24
CA PHE A 87 10.96 3.27 14.33
C PHE A 87 11.36 3.02 15.78
N LYS A 88 11.61 1.76 16.14
CA LYS A 88 12.12 1.42 17.48
C LYS A 88 13.51 2.02 17.77
N SER A 89 14.28 2.34 16.73
CA SER A 89 15.56 3.06 16.82
C SER A 89 15.42 4.54 17.17
N GLY A 90 14.20 5.09 17.18
CA GLY A 90 13.91 6.50 17.48
C GLY A 90 13.68 7.39 16.26
N LEU A 91 13.95 6.90 15.03
CA LEU A 91 13.62 7.63 13.80
C LEU A 91 12.10 7.82 13.68
N LYS A 92 11.64 9.04 13.45
CA LYS A 92 10.21 9.37 13.27
C LYS A 92 9.86 9.41 11.79
N GLY A 93 8.72 8.83 11.43
CA GLY A 93 8.22 8.75 10.07
C GLY A 93 8.84 7.62 9.25
N GLY A 94 8.00 6.91 8.49
CA GLY A 94 8.39 5.89 7.53
C GLY A 94 8.44 6.39 6.07
N VAL A 95 8.24 7.69 5.86
CA VAL A 95 8.31 8.38 4.56
C VAL A 95 9.08 9.67 4.77
N HIS A 96 10.19 9.84 4.06
CA HIS A 96 11.09 10.99 4.18
C HIS A 96 11.35 11.61 2.82
N ILE A 97 11.33 12.93 2.74
CA ILE A 97 11.83 13.69 1.60
C ILE A 97 13.20 14.19 2.00
N VAL A 98 14.24 13.78 1.28
CA VAL A 98 15.63 14.04 1.64
C VAL A 98 16.41 14.51 0.43
N LYS A 99 17.51 15.23 0.66
CA LYS A 99 18.44 15.55 -0.42
C LYS A 99 19.09 14.27 -0.91
N THR A 100 19.44 14.23 -2.20
CA THR A 100 20.00 13.04 -2.86
C THR A 100 21.25 12.49 -2.16
N GLU A 101 22.07 13.37 -1.57
CA GLU A 101 23.27 13.02 -0.80
C GLU A 101 22.95 12.28 0.51
N GLU A 102 21.80 12.55 1.12
CA GLU A 102 21.38 12.02 2.43
C GLU A 102 20.59 10.71 2.31
N VAL A 103 20.22 10.30 1.08
CA VAL A 103 19.43 9.11 0.81
C VAL A 103 20.04 7.84 1.41
N PRO A 104 21.36 7.54 1.26
CA PRO A 104 21.97 6.34 1.83
C PRO A 104 21.85 6.29 3.36
N ASP A 105 22.02 7.44 4.04
CA ASP A 105 21.98 7.51 5.49
C ASP A 105 20.57 7.28 6.04
N VAL A 106 19.57 7.89 5.41
CA VAL A 106 18.16 7.70 5.81
C VAL A 106 17.68 6.29 5.47
N ALA A 107 18.02 5.77 4.29
CA ALA A 107 17.70 4.39 3.92
C ALA A 107 18.35 3.38 4.87
N GLY A 108 19.62 3.58 5.25
CA GLY A 108 20.33 2.72 6.19
C GLY A 108 19.71 2.71 7.59
N LYS A 109 19.15 3.83 8.05
CA LYS A 109 18.39 3.92 9.32
C LYS A 109 17.02 3.23 9.26
N MET A 110 16.51 2.94 8.06
CA MET A 110 15.20 2.30 7.86
C MET A 110 15.35 0.79 7.59
N LEU A 111 16.30 0.38 6.75
CA LEU A 111 16.52 -1.01 6.36
C LEU A 111 16.89 -1.87 7.57
N GLY A 112 16.24 -3.04 7.67
CA GLY A 112 16.39 -3.97 8.78
C GLY A 112 15.78 -3.51 10.11
N GLN A 113 15.30 -2.27 10.20
CA GLN A 113 14.70 -1.72 11.42
C GLN A 113 13.20 -2.01 11.49
N ILE A 114 12.64 -1.87 12.70
CA ILE A 114 11.22 -2.12 12.98
C ILE A 114 10.47 -0.79 12.99
N LEU A 115 9.52 -0.62 12.07
CA LEU A 115 8.60 0.50 12.00
C LEU A 115 7.30 0.17 12.73
N VAL A 116 6.93 1.00 13.70
CA VAL A 116 5.66 0.93 14.44
C VAL A 116 4.71 1.98 13.86
N THR A 117 3.50 1.56 13.50
CA THR A 117 2.41 2.42 13.04
C THR A 117 1.15 2.11 13.85
N LYS A 118 0.11 2.96 13.72
CA LYS A 118 -1.21 2.68 14.33
C LYS A 118 -1.80 1.33 13.89
N GLN A 119 -1.51 0.88 12.66
CA GLN A 119 -2.08 -0.34 12.10
C GLN A 119 -1.25 -1.61 12.39
N THR A 120 0.05 -1.46 12.67
CA THR A 120 0.91 -2.61 12.98
C THR A 120 0.84 -3.04 14.43
N GLY A 121 0.37 -2.17 15.34
CA GLY A 121 0.48 -2.38 16.79
C GLY A 121 1.92 -2.23 17.31
N PRO A 122 2.14 -2.40 18.63
CA PRO A 122 3.43 -2.19 19.31
C PRO A 122 4.59 -3.06 18.80
N GLN A 123 4.27 -4.23 18.24
CA GLN A 123 5.24 -5.14 17.64
C GLN A 123 5.94 -4.51 16.43
N GLY A 124 5.24 -3.65 15.67
CA GLY A 124 5.72 -3.08 14.42
C GLY A 124 5.92 -4.12 13.31
N LYS A 125 6.56 -3.70 12.22
CA LYS A 125 7.02 -4.59 11.15
C LYS A 125 8.44 -4.24 10.75
N ILE A 126 9.23 -5.28 10.42
CA ILE A 126 10.57 -5.10 9.86
C ILE A 126 10.47 -4.49 8.45
N VAL A 127 11.34 -3.53 8.18
CA VAL A 127 11.49 -2.91 6.87
C VAL A 127 12.62 -3.61 6.13
N SER A 128 12.30 -4.63 5.33
CA SER A 128 13.31 -5.36 4.54
C SER A 128 13.71 -4.65 3.25
N LYS A 129 12.85 -3.74 2.75
CA LYS A 129 13.09 -2.92 1.56
C LYS A 129 12.65 -1.49 1.79
N VAL A 130 13.30 -0.56 1.10
CA VAL A 130 12.84 0.82 0.95
C VAL A 130 12.56 1.11 -0.52
N TYR A 131 11.59 1.98 -0.77
CA TYR A 131 11.22 2.41 -2.11
C TYR A 131 11.65 3.86 -2.29
N LEU A 132 12.63 4.07 -3.18
CA LEU A 132 13.11 5.38 -3.57
C LEU A 132 12.23 5.89 -4.70
N CYS A 133 11.65 7.07 -4.55
CA CYS A 133 10.78 7.69 -5.55
C CYS A 133 11.26 9.08 -5.91
N LYS A 134 11.08 9.46 -7.16
CA LYS A 134 11.23 10.86 -7.60
C LYS A 134 10.26 11.74 -6.81
N LYS A 135 10.76 12.87 -6.30
CA LYS A 135 9.91 13.91 -5.70
C LYS A 135 9.06 14.55 -6.80
N LEU A 136 7.76 14.59 -6.60
CA LEU A 136 6.82 15.32 -7.46
C LEU A 136 6.33 16.57 -6.72
N SER A 137 6.07 17.64 -7.47
CA SER A 137 5.34 18.79 -6.96
C SER A 137 3.85 18.47 -7.08
N LEU A 138 3.17 18.35 -5.94
CA LEU A 138 1.75 18.04 -5.86
C LEU A 138 0.99 19.35 -5.73
N VAL A 139 0.10 19.63 -6.69
CA VAL A 139 -0.82 20.78 -6.62
C VAL A 139 -2.07 20.40 -5.85
N ASN A 140 -2.63 19.23 -6.17
CA ASN A 140 -3.80 18.66 -5.53
C ASN A 140 -3.53 17.19 -5.19
N GLU A 141 -4.12 16.72 -4.09
CA GLU A 141 -4.14 15.32 -3.68
C GLU A 141 -5.60 14.87 -3.61
N MET A 142 -5.90 13.72 -4.22
CA MET A 142 -7.24 13.13 -4.21
C MET A 142 -7.13 11.68 -3.77
N TYR A 143 -8.18 11.17 -3.13
CA TYR A 143 -8.34 9.76 -2.90
C TYR A 143 -9.07 9.13 -4.09
N PHE A 144 -8.56 8.00 -4.58
CA PHE A 144 -9.24 7.21 -5.60
C PHE A 144 -9.08 5.72 -5.29
N ALA A 145 -10.17 4.97 -5.35
CA ALA A 145 -10.16 3.53 -5.13
C ALA A 145 -11.19 2.82 -6.01
N ILE A 146 -10.81 1.65 -6.52
CA ILE A 146 -11.71 0.73 -7.21
C ILE A 146 -11.77 -0.54 -6.38
N THR A 147 -12.98 -1.03 -6.11
CA THR A 147 -13.19 -2.30 -5.40
C THR A 147 -14.40 -3.03 -5.98
N LEU A 148 -14.53 -4.30 -5.65
CA LEU A 148 -15.75 -5.07 -5.94
C LEU A 148 -16.75 -4.85 -4.81
N ASP A 149 -17.89 -4.27 -5.14
CA ASP A 149 -19.01 -4.12 -4.21
C ASP A 149 -19.78 -5.43 -4.10
N ARG A 150 -20.06 -5.82 -2.85
CA ARG A 150 -20.77 -7.07 -2.55
C ARG A 150 -22.27 -6.96 -2.81
N LYS A 151 -22.85 -5.76 -2.71
CA LYS A 151 -24.29 -5.57 -2.92
C LYS A 151 -24.66 -5.67 -4.40
N THR A 152 -23.90 -4.97 -5.24
CA THR A 152 -24.11 -4.98 -6.70
C THR A 152 -23.39 -6.12 -7.41
N ALA A 153 -22.46 -6.81 -6.73
CA ALA A 153 -21.58 -7.82 -7.32
C ALA A 153 -20.77 -7.32 -8.53
N GLY A 154 -20.46 -6.01 -8.57
CA GLY A 154 -19.75 -5.35 -9.65
C GLY A 154 -18.64 -4.42 -9.16
N PRO A 155 -17.84 -3.84 -10.07
CA PRO A 155 -16.85 -2.83 -9.73
C PRO A 155 -17.53 -1.52 -9.30
N VAL A 156 -17.00 -0.89 -8.25
CA VAL A 156 -17.37 0.44 -7.80
C VAL A 156 -16.12 1.30 -7.67
N CYS A 157 -16.25 2.59 -8.02
CA CYS A 157 -15.21 3.59 -7.89
C CYS A 157 -15.57 4.59 -6.80
N PHE A 158 -14.63 4.90 -5.92
CA PHE A 158 -14.73 5.95 -4.90
C PHE A 158 -13.70 7.04 -5.18
N GLN A 159 -14.11 8.30 -5.08
CA GLN A 159 -13.22 9.45 -5.22
C GLN A 159 -13.61 10.56 -4.22
N CYS A 160 -12.62 11.19 -3.59
CA CYS A 160 -12.80 12.44 -2.84
C CYS A 160 -11.59 13.37 -2.99
#